data_AF-L8F0Q1-F1
#
_entry.id   AF-L8F0Q1-F1
#
_cell.length_a   1.000
_cell.length_b   1.000
_cell.length_c   1.000
_cell.angle_alpha   90.00
_cell.angle_beta   90.00
_cell.angle_gamma   90.00
#
_symmetry.space_group_name_H-M   'P 1'
#
loop_
_entity.id
_entity.type
_entity.pdbx_description
1 polymer ?
#
loop_
_entity_poly.entity_id
_entity_poly.type
_entity_poly.pdbx_seq_one_letter_code
_entity_poly.pdbx_strand_id
1 'polypeptide(L)'
;MASGDMGKPAELRETHRVLEDTHTLTGPRKSDPPLTVRRILVHSTANAADRQAARSKRLAKATEDLNKLTAAAGGRHYRTREKIVTRIGVIAARRRVTSCLRWTVTGNEDGTPVLAWHFDAGVLDAEAAVDGWYALLTSVPADQADAGQVLVHYKGQGAVERRYHDFQGPARGCAGLRPAQPARRRPRPGDLSGPAGLLSDRAAGQTGARPRADHERSLP
;
A
#
# COMPACT_ATOMS: atom_id res chain seq x y z
N MET A 1 -17.09 -22.62 12.63
CA MET A 1 -15.79 -23.29 12.42
C MET A 1 -15.65 -23.62 10.95
N ALA A 2 -14.70 -23.00 10.23
CA ALA A 2 -14.51 -23.27 8.81
C ALA A 2 -13.71 -24.58 8.65
N SER A 3 -14.42 -25.68 8.37
CA SER A 3 -13.92 -27.06 8.35
C SER A 3 -12.95 -27.40 7.20
N GLY A 4 -12.39 -26.41 6.49
CA GLY A 4 -11.64 -26.65 5.25
C GLY A 4 -10.19 -27.11 5.44
N ASP A 5 -9.61 -26.95 6.64
CA ASP A 5 -8.16 -27.09 6.84
C ASP A 5 -7.76 -28.31 7.68
N MET A 6 -8.72 -28.97 8.34
CA MET A 6 -8.44 -30.16 9.18
C MET A 6 -8.00 -31.38 8.35
N GLY A 7 -8.38 -31.44 7.07
CA GLY A 7 -8.04 -32.54 6.16
C GLY A 7 -6.68 -32.39 5.46
N LYS A 8 -5.96 -31.29 5.67
CA LYS A 8 -4.63 -31.08 5.08
C LYS A 8 -3.53 -31.59 6.02
N PRO A 9 -2.40 -32.11 5.47
CA PRO A 9 -1.17 -32.33 6.21
C PRO A 9 -0.82 -31.10 7.05
N ALA A 10 -0.29 -31.29 8.26
CA ALA A 10 0.00 -30.19 9.19
C ALA A 10 0.83 -29.06 8.56
N GLU A 11 1.68 -29.42 7.60
CA GLU A 11 2.57 -28.56 6.81
C GLU A 11 1.83 -27.65 5.81
N LEU A 12 0.65 -28.07 5.37
CA LEU A 12 -0.21 -27.35 4.42
C LEU A 12 -1.35 -26.59 5.11
N ARG A 13 -1.40 -26.62 6.45
CA ARG A 13 -2.37 -25.89 7.24
C ARG A 13 -2.01 -24.41 7.30
N GLU A 14 -3.02 -23.56 7.23
CA GLU A 14 -2.85 -22.13 7.40
C GLU A 14 -2.38 -21.85 8.83
N THR A 15 -1.22 -21.22 8.96
CA THR A 15 -0.69 -20.82 10.26
C THR A 15 -0.86 -19.33 10.44
N HIS A 16 -1.25 -18.95 11.64
CA HIS A 16 -1.43 -17.56 12.04
C HIS A 16 -0.39 -17.24 13.12
N ARG A 17 0.39 -16.19 12.90
CA ARG A 17 1.23 -15.59 13.95
C ARG A 17 0.58 -14.29 14.38
N VAL A 18 0.56 -14.04 15.69
CA VAL A 18 -0.17 -12.92 16.26
C VAL A 18 0.76 -12.09 17.14
N LEU A 19 0.73 -10.78 16.97
CA LEU A 19 1.40 -9.81 17.82
C LEU A 19 0.37 -8.78 18.28
N GLU A 20 0.43 -8.40 19.55
CA GLU A 20 -0.50 -7.46 20.16
C GLU A 20 0.20 -6.15 20.50
N ASP A 21 -0.47 -5.05 20.23
CA ASP A 21 -0.01 -3.69 20.52
C ASP A 21 -1.22 -2.75 20.70
N THR A 22 -0.98 -1.51 21.08
CA THR A 22 -1.97 -0.45 21.14
C THR A 22 -1.79 0.53 19.98
N HIS A 23 -2.88 1.00 19.38
CA HIS A 23 -2.85 1.95 18.28
C HIS A 23 -3.73 3.16 18.55
N THR A 24 -3.23 4.35 18.25
CA THR A 24 -3.98 5.59 18.42
C THR A 24 -4.61 5.99 17.09
N LEU A 25 -5.94 5.99 17.04
CA LEU A 25 -6.72 6.50 15.92
C LEU A 25 -7.01 7.98 16.12
N THR A 26 -6.73 8.78 15.09
CA THR A 26 -7.16 10.19 15.06
C THR A 26 -8.60 10.25 14.58
N GLY A 27 -9.42 11.07 15.25
CA GLY A 27 -10.79 11.31 14.81
C GLY A 27 -10.85 12.05 13.47
N PRO A 28 -12.03 12.04 12.81
CA PRO A 28 -12.21 12.65 11.49
C PRO A 28 -11.98 14.17 11.48
N ARG A 29 -12.13 14.85 12.62
CA ARG A 29 -11.78 16.27 12.78
C ARG A 29 -10.52 16.41 13.63
N LYS A 30 -9.74 17.46 13.36
CA LYS A 30 -8.55 17.80 14.15
C LYS A 30 -8.84 18.03 15.64
N SER A 31 -10.06 18.47 15.97
CA SER A 31 -10.53 18.70 17.33
C SER A 31 -10.96 17.44 18.07
N ASP A 32 -11.17 16.34 17.36
CA ASP A 32 -11.68 15.12 17.97
C ASP A 32 -10.56 14.47 18.81
N PRO A 33 -10.86 14.01 20.03
CA PRO A 33 -9.84 13.40 20.88
C PRO A 33 -9.31 12.11 20.23
N PRO A 34 -8.01 11.83 20.35
CA PRO A 34 -7.44 10.58 19.85
C PRO A 34 -8.05 9.38 20.60
N LEU A 35 -8.42 8.34 19.85
CA LEU A 35 -8.94 7.09 20.40
C LEU A 35 -7.85 6.03 20.44
N THR A 36 -7.47 5.62 21.63
CA THR A 36 -6.55 4.50 21.85
C THR A 36 -7.31 3.18 21.73
N VAL A 37 -6.95 2.34 20.75
CA VAL A 37 -7.56 1.04 20.50
C VAL A 37 -6.54 -0.09 20.62
N ARG A 38 -7.01 -1.28 20.99
CA ARG A 38 -6.19 -2.49 20.96
C ARG A 38 -6.04 -2.97 19.52
N ARG A 39 -4.80 -3.22 19.10
CA ARG A 39 -4.45 -3.66 17.75
C ARG A 39 -3.76 -5.01 17.80
N ILE A 40 -4.32 -5.95 17.04
CA ILE A 40 -3.79 -7.29 16.89
C ILE A 40 -3.28 -7.43 15.46
N LEU A 41 -1.96 -7.55 15.31
CA LEU A 41 -1.29 -7.81 14.04
C LEU A 41 -1.26 -9.31 13.80
N VAL A 42 -1.84 -9.73 12.68
CA VAL A 42 -1.95 -11.14 12.32
C VAL A 42 -1.21 -11.36 11.01
N HIS A 43 -0.29 -12.32 11.00
CA HIS A 43 0.32 -12.84 9.78
C HIS A 43 -0.32 -14.18 9.41
N SER A 44 -0.97 -14.23 8.25
CA SER A 44 -1.53 -15.46 7.65
C SER A 44 -0.63 -15.97 6.52
N THR A 45 -0.21 -17.24 6.61
CA THR A 45 0.57 -17.87 5.54
C THR A 45 -0.23 -18.07 4.25
N ALA A 46 -1.54 -18.28 4.34
CA ALA A 46 -2.40 -18.39 3.15
C ALA A 46 -2.51 -17.05 2.42
N ASN A 47 -2.79 -15.97 3.17
CA ASN A 47 -2.82 -14.62 2.60
C ASN A 47 -1.45 -14.23 2.02
N ALA A 48 -0.35 -14.59 2.68
CA ALA A 48 1.00 -14.34 2.17
C ALA A 48 1.21 -15.04 0.82
N ALA A 49 0.84 -16.33 0.72
CA ALA A 49 0.94 -17.11 -0.52
C ALA A 49 0.07 -16.53 -1.65
N ASP A 50 -1.18 -16.16 -1.36
CA ASP A 50 -2.08 -15.56 -2.34
C ASP A 50 -1.55 -14.23 -2.88
N ARG A 51 -0.99 -13.39 -1.99
CA ARG A 51 -0.39 -12.10 -2.36
C ARG A 51 0.88 -12.28 -3.19
N GLN A 52 1.71 -13.24 -2.82
CA GLN A 52 2.89 -13.63 -3.60
C GLN A 52 2.49 -14.11 -5.00
N ALA A 53 1.49 -15.00 -5.11
CA ALA A 53 1.00 -15.49 -6.40
C ALA A 53 0.44 -14.36 -7.27
N ALA A 54 -0.33 -13.44 -6.68
CA ALA A 54 -0.83 -12.25 -7.37
C ALA A 54 0.31 -11.34 -7.85
N ARG A 55 1.36 -11.15 -7.04
CA ARG A 55 2.57 -10.40 -7.41
C ARG A 55 3.27 -11.06 -8.59
N SER A 56 3.57 -12.36 -8.51
CA SER A 56 4.23 -13.10 -9.60
C SER A 56 3.45 -12.98 -10.91
N LYS A 57 2.12 -13.12 -10.86
CA LYS A 57 1.26 -12.95 -12.04
C LYS A 57 1.28 -11.53 -12.60
N ARG A 58 1.30 -10.51 -11.74
CA ARG A 58 1.45 -9.11 -12.13
C ARG A 58 2.79 -8.87 -12.83
N LEU A 59 3.89 -9.33 -12.23
CA LEU A 59 5.24 -9.16 -12.76
C LEU A 59 5.43 -9.91 -14.07
N ALA A 60 4.96 -11.16 -14.19
CA ALA A 60 5.03 -11.93 -15.43
C ALA A 60 4.37 -11.21 -16.61
N LYS A 61 3.19 -10.61 -16.40
CA LYS A 61 2.50 -9.81 -17.42
C LYS A 61 3.24 -8.51 -17.77
N ALA A 62 3.88 -7.88 -16.80
CA ALA A 62 4.71 -6.70 -17.04
C ALA A 62 5.97 -7.06 -17.84
N THR A 63 6.64 -8.16 -17.47
CA THR A 63 7.78 -8.73 -18.20
C THR A 63 7.42 -9.02 -19.65
N GLU A 64 6.28 -9.66 -19.91
CA GLU A 64 5.82 -9.95 -21.27
C GLU A 64 5.66 -8.67 -22.11
N ASP A 65 5.00 -7.65 -21.56
CA ASP A 65 4.78 -6.37 -22.26
C ASP A 65 6.09 -5.60 -22.49
N LEU A 66 7.01 -5.62 -21.51
CA LEU A 66 8.31 -4.95 -21.60
C LEU A 66 9.25 -5.68 -22.58
N ASN A 67 9.27 -7.01 -22.58
CA ASN A 67 10.03 -7.79 -23.56
C ASN A 67 9.55 -7.52 -25.00
N LYS A 68 8.24 -7.43 -25.21
CA LYS A 68 7.67 -7.02 -26.51
C LYS A 68 8.13 -5.63 -26.92
N LEU A 69 8.22 -4.69 -25.96
CA LEU A 69 8.71 -3.34 -26.23
C LEU A 69 10.22 -3.33 -26.54
N THR A 70 11.02 -4.08 -25.79
CA THR A 70 12.46 -4.22 -26.05
C THR A 70 12.71 -4.81 -27.43
N ALA A 71 11.98 -5.85 -27.83
CA ALA A 71 12.11 -6.45 -29.18
C ALA A 71 11.63 -5.52 -30.30
N ALA A 72 10.67 -4.63 -30.02
CA ALA A 72 10.15 -3.68 -30.99
C ALA A 72 10.93 -2.35 -31.04
N ALA A 73 11.88 -2.14 -30.12
CA ALA A 73 12.70 -0.95 -30.07
C ALA A 73 13.54 -0.82 -31.35
N GLY A 74 13.59 0.38 -31.94
CA GLY A 74 14.25 0.58 -33.23
C GLY A 74 13.39 0.25 -34.46
N GLY A 75 12.26 -0.42 -34.28
CA GLY A 75 11.29 -0.68 -35.36
C GLY A 75 10.52 0.58 -35.80
N ARG A 76 9.71 0.45 -36.86
CA ARG A 76 8.92 1.54 -37.47
C ARG A 76 8.14 2.38 -36.44
N HIS A 77 7.53 1.73 -35.46
CA HIS A 77 6.69 2.39 -34.45
C HIS A 77 7.47 2.98 -33.29
N TYR A 78 8.67 2.46 -32.97
CA TYR A 78 9.47 2.82 -31.80
C TYR A 78 10.88 3.29 -32.20
N ARG A 79 10.93 4.19 -33.19
CA ARG A 79 12.18 4.72 -33.73
C ARG A 79 12.84 5.78 -32.84
N THR A 80 12.07 6.42 -31.96
CA THR A 80 12.58 7.48 -31.09
C THR A 80 12.47 7.10 -29.62
N ARG A 81 13.36 7.69 -28.82
CA ARG A 81 13.39 7.50 -27.36
C ARG A 81 12.07 7.91 -26.72
N GLU A 82 11.46 9.01 -27.15
CA GLU A 82 10.22 9.55 -26.57
C GLU A 82 9.09 8.53 -26.69
N LYS A 83 8.93 7.88 -27.85
CA LYS A 83 7.88 6.87 -28.06
C LYS A 83 8.05 5.66 -27.14
N ILE A 84 9.29 5.24 -26.92
CA ILE A 84 9.60 4.15 -25.99
C ILE A 84 9.26 4.58 -24.56
N VAL A 85 9.71 5.76 -24.13
CA VAL A 85 9.44 6.30 -22.79
C VAL A 85 7.94 6.43 -22.52
N THR A 86 7.17 7.00 -23.45
CA THR A 86 5.70 7.09 -23.34
C THR A 86 5.08 5.70 -23.18
N ARG A 87 5.55 4.71 -23.96
CA ARG A 87 5.01 3.36 -23.89
C ARG A 87 5.35 2.66 -22.57
N ILE A 88 6.56 2.85 -22.05
CA ILE A 88 6.97 2.36 -20.73
C ILE A 88 6.04 2.92 -19.65
N GLY A 89 5.75 4.23 -19.67
CA GLY A 89 4.84 4.86 -18.71
C GLY A 89 3.44 4.22 -18.71
N VAL A 90 2.89 3.94 -19.90
CA VAL A 90 1.59 3.26 -20.05
C VAL A 90 1.64 1.83 -19.50
N ILE A 91 2.69 1.07 -19.79
CA ILE A 91 2.85 -0.30 -19.28
C ILE A 91 2.99 -0.29 -17.76
N ALA A 92 3.84 0.59 -17.21
CA ALA A 92 4.10 0.71 -15.79
C ALA A 92 2.82 1.04 -15.00
N ALA A 93 2.04 2.03 -15.48
CA ALA A 93 0.78 2.41 -14.86
C ALA A 93 -0.28 1.29 -14.96
N ARG A 94 -0.48 0.71 -16.16
CA ARG A 94 -1.47 -0.34 -16.38
C ARG A 94 -1.20 -1.59 -15.55
N ARG A 95 0.08 -1.96 -15.41
CA ARG A 95 0.49 -3.16 -14.65
C ARG A 95 0.76 -2.87 -13.18
N ARG A 96 0.68 -1.60 -12.75
CA ARG A 96 0.98 -1.15 -11.38
C ARG A 96 2.39 -1.57 -10.94
N VAL A 97 3.39 -1.34 -11.78
CA VAL A 97 4.81 -1.66 -11.51
C VAL A 97 5.68 -0.41 -11.44
N THR A 98 5.09 0.79 -11.39
CA THR A 98 5.82 2.06 -11.39
C THR A 98 6.84 2.18 -10.25
N SER A 99 6.53 1.65 -9.06
CA SER A 99 7.43 1.69 -7.90
C SER A 99 8.69 0.83 -8.07
N CYS A 100 8.54 -0.36 -8.65
CA CYS A 100 9.61 -1.36 -8.74
C CYS A 100 10.29 -1.42 -10.11
N LEU A 101 9.76 -0.78 -11.15
CA LEU A 101 10.38 -0.79 -12.48
C LEU A 101 11.57 0.18 -12.54
N ARG A 102 12.71 -0.31 -13.02
CA ARG A 102 13.89 0.48 -13.39
C ARG A 102 14.18 0.25 -14.86
N TRP A 103 14.48 1.32 -15.59
CA TRP A 103 14.72 1.24 -17.02
C TRP A 103 15.69 2.30 -17.48
N THR A 104 16.34 2.04 -18.60
CA THR A 104 17.25 2.96 -19.28
C THR A 104 17.07 2.78 -20.78
N VAL A 105 17.00 3.91 -21.51
CA VAL A 105 16.99 3.90 -22.98
C VAL A 105 18.28 4.55 -23.44
N THR A 106 19.12 3.77 -24.11
CA THR A 106 20.37 4.20 -24.75
C THR A 106 20.20 4.24 -26.27
N GLY A 107 21.12 4.88 -26.98
CA GLY A 107 21.21 4.77 -28.44
C GLY A 107 22.41 3.91 -28.83
N ASN A 108 22.25 3.04 -29.81
CA ASN A 108 23.36 2.35 -30.47
C ASN A 108 24.11 3.32 -31.42
N GLU A 109 25.26 2.86 -31.94
CA GLU A 109 26.09 3.59 -32.90
C GLU A 109 25.29 4.07 -34.13
N ASP A 110 24.29 3.27 -34.56
CA ASP A 110 23.39 3.60 -35.67
C ASP A 110 22.24 4.56 -35.30
N GLY A 111 22.22 5.08 -34.07
CA GLY A 111 21.13 5.93 -33.55
C GLY A 111 19.87 5.14 -33.18
N THR A 112 19.90 3.81 -33.25
CA THR A 112 18.77 2.95 -32.89
C THR A 112 18.60 2.90 -31.36
N PRO A 113 17.40 3.18 -30.82
CA PRO A 113 17.18 3.14 -29.39
C PRO A 113 17.15 1.70 -28.86
N VAL A 114 17.88 1.45 -27.77
CA VAL A 114 17.91 0.19 -27.04
C VAL A 114 17.32 0.38 -25.65
N LEU A 115 16.40 -0.49 -25.27
CA LEU A 115 15.74 -0.48 -23.97
C LEU A 115 16.31 -1.59 -23.08
N ALA A 116 16.95 -1.19 -21.98
CA ALA A 116 17.29 -2.07 -20.87
C ALA A 116 16.35 -1.81 -19.69
N TRP A 117 15.89 -2.86 -19.02
CA TRP A 117 15.00 -2.75 -17.86
C TRP A 117 15.20 -3.90 -16.88
N HIS A 118 14.86 -3.67 -15.62
CA HIS A 118 14.80 -4.69 -14.57
C HIS A 118 13.80 -4.25 -13.49
N PHE A 119 13.40 -5.19 -12.63
CA PHE A 119 12.70 -4.86 -11.40
C PHE A 119 13.68 -4.69 -10.25
N ASP A 120 13.46 -3.67 -9.43
CA ASP A 120 14.21 -3.39 -8.21
C ASP A 120 13.89 -4.46 -7.16
N ALA A 121 14.87 -5.32 -6.88
CA ALA A 121 14.72 -6.42 -5.93
C ALA A 121 14.42 -5.92 -4.51
N GLY A 122 15.05 -4.83 -4.07
CA GLY A 122 14.83 -4.29 -2.72
C GLY A 122 13.39 -3.81 -2.50
N VAL A 123 12.76 -3.22 -3.52
CA VAL A 123 11.33 -2.88 -3.47
C VAL A 123 10.46 -4.13 -3.43
N LEU A 124 10.78 -5.15 -4.23
CA LEU A 124 10.02 -6.40 -4.24
C LEU A 124 10.15 -7.17 -2.92
N ASP A 125 11.33 -7.18 -2.32
CA ASP A 125 11.59 -7.81 -1.02
C ASP A 125 10.85 -7.09 0.09
N ALA A 126 10.84 -5.74 0.08
CA ALA A 126 10.05 -4.95 1.01
C ALA A 126 8.54 -5.21 0.85
N GLU A 127 8.04 -5.31 -0.39
CA GLU A 127 6.65 -5.71 -0.66
C GLU A 127 6.36 -7.13 -0.16
N ALA A 128 7.31 -8.06 -0.30
CA ALA A 128 7.14 -9.44 0.15
C ALA A 128 7.17 -9.56 1.69
N ALA A 129 7.98 -8.75 2.38
CA ALA A 129 8.08 -8.76 3.83
C ALA A 129 6.77 -8.38 4.54
N VAL A 130 5.92 -7.59 3.89
CA VAL A 130 4.61 -7.17 4.42
C VAL A 130 3.46 -8.08 3.98
N ASP A 131 3.71 -9.09 3.16
CA ASP A 131 2.66 -10.01 2.74
C ASP A 131 2.11 -10.81 3.92
N GLY A 132 0.83 -11.13 3.85
CA GLY A 132 0.15 -11.92 4.88
C GLY A 132 -0.18 -11.16 6.16
N TRP A 133 0.41 -9.98 6.39
CA TRP A 133 0.10 -9.13 7.54
C TRP A 133 -1.21 -8.37 7.36
N TYR A 134 -2.05 -8.39 8.39
CA TYR A 134 -3.22 -7.53 8.53
C TYR A 134 -3.44 -7.16 9.99
N ALA A 135 -4.13 -6.06 10.25
CA ALA A 135 -4.43 -5.58 11.59
C ALA A 135 -5.92 -5.74 11.91
N LEU A 136 -6.21 -6.32 13.07
CA LEU A 136 -7.53 -6.30 13.68
C LEU A 136 -7.54 -5.24 14.77
N LEU A 137 -8.52 -4.36 14.74
CA LEU A 137 -8.75 -3.37 15.80
C LEU A 137 -9.93 -3.83 16.63
N THR A 138 -9.78 -3.84 17.95
CA THR A 138 -10.82 -4.30 18.86
C THR A 138 -10.91 -3.39 20.08
N SER A 139 -12.13 -3.18 20.56
CA SER A 139 -12.40 -2.57 21.87
C SER A 139 -12.47 -3.60 23.00
N VAL A 140 -12.43 -4.90 22.66
CA VAL A 140 -12.50 -5.98 23.65
C VAL A 140 -11.17 -6.06 24.41
N PRO A 141 -11.17 -5.93 25.74
CA PRO A 141 -9.96 -5.96 26.54
C PRO A 141 -9.37 -7.38 26.59
N ALA A 142 -8.07 -7.46 26.92
CA ALA A 142 -7.30 -8.71 26.87
C ALA A 142 -7.73 -9.75 27.92
N ASP A 143 -8.37 -9.32 29.01
CA ASP A 143 -8.95 -10.18 30.04
C ASP A 143 -10.24 -10.89 29.59
N GLN A 144 -10.97 -10.30 28.63
CA GLN A 144 -12.20 -10.87 28.07
C GLN A 144 -11.96 -11.72 26.82
N ALA A 145 -10.99 -11.33 25.99
CA ALA A 145 -10.59 -12.11 24.82
C ALA A 145 -9.09 -11.97 24.55
N ASP A 146 -8.36 -13.08 24.56
CA ASP A 146 -6.98 -13.07 24.11
C ASP A 146 -6.89 -12.85 22.58
N ALA A 147 -5.68 -12.58 22.07
CA ALA A 147 -5.50 -12.25 20.67
C ALA A 147 -5.92 -13.39 19.70
N GLY A 148 -5.80 -14.65 20.13
CA GLY A 148 -6.26 -15.82 19.39
C GLY A 148 -7.79 -15.90 19.34
N GLN A 149 -8.45 -15.66 20.49
CA GLN A 149 -9.92 -15.61 20.58
C GLN A 149 -10.49 -14.49 19.73
N VAL A 150 -9.88 -13.30 19.72
CA VAL A 150 -10.29 -12.20 18.83
C VAL A 150 -10.16 -12.61 17.35
N LEU A 151 -9.09 -13.31 16.95
CA LEU A 151 -8.95 -13.83 15.60
C LEU A 151 -10.04 -14.85 15.25
N VAL A 152 -10.37 -15.76 16.17
CA VAL A 152 -11.46 -16.73 16.00
C VAL A 152 -12.81 -16.01 15.84
N HIS A 153 -13.09 -14.99 16.67
CA HIS A 153 -14.30 -14.18 16.56
C HIS A 153 -14.39 -13.46 15.21
N TYR A 154 -13.30 -12.83 14.79
CA TYR A 154 -13.21 -12.16 13.49
C TYR A 154 -13.50 -13.13 12.32
N LYS A 155 -12.82 -14.28 12.27
CA LYS A 155 -13.05 -15.29 11.23
C LYS A 155 -14.46 -15.92 11.32
N GLY A 156 -15.05 -15.94 12.51
CA GLY A 156 -16.40 -16.43 12.79
C GLY A 156 -17.52 -15.45 12.43
N GLN A 157 -17.21 -14.15 12.29
CA GLN A 157 -18.21 -13.09 12.06
C GLN A 157 -19.03 -13.34 10.78
N GLY A 158 -18.41 -13.82 9.70
CA GLY A 158 -19.12 -14.12 8.45
C GLY A 158 -20.14 -15.27 8.54
N ALA A 159 -20.10 -16.10 9.60
CA ALA A 159 -21.15 -17.08 9.88
C ALA A 159 -22.32 -16.46 10.64
N VAL A 160 -22.06 -15.46 11.48
CA VAL A 160 -23.07 -14.67 12.18
C VAL A 160 -23.81 -13.78 11.18
N GLU A 161 -23.08 -13.08 10.31
CA GLU A 161 -23.65 -12.21 9.28
C GLU A 161 -24.52 -12.96 8.26
N ARG A 162 -24.08 -14.15 7.81
CA ARG A 162 -24.91 -15.02 6.95
C ARG A 162 -26.19 -15.48 7.66
N ARG A 163 -26.10 -15.86 8.93
CA ARG A 163 -27.30 -16.22 9.73
C ARG A 163 -28.25 -15.04 9.91
N TYR A 164 -27.74 -13.81 10.08
CA TYR A 164 -28.57 -12.62 10.12
C TYR A 164 -29.21 -12.29 8.76
N HIS A 165 -28.50 -12.52 7.65
CA HIS A 165 -29.05 -12.40 6.30
C HIS A 165 -30.16 -13.43 6.05
N ASP A 166 -29.97 -14.68 6.49
CA ASP A 166 -30.96 -15.75 6.37
C ASP A 166 -32.17 -15.52 7.27
N PHE A 167 -31.96 -14.93 8.46
CA PHE A 167 -33.04 -14.54 9.38
C PHE A 167 -33.84 -13.33 8.88
N GLN A 168 -33.20 -12.37 8.21
CA GLN A 168 -33.89 -11.22 7.62
C GLN A 168 -34.59 -11.57 6.29
N GLY A 169 -34.16 -12.65 5.62
CA GLY A 169 -34.68 -13.09 4.33
C GLY A 169 -34.50 -12.04 3.21
N PRO A 170 -34.78 -12.37 1.94
CA PRO A 170 -34.96 -11.35 0.94
C PRO A 170 -36.25 -10.60 1.30
N ALA A 171 -36.14 -9.33 1.71
CA ALA A 171 -37.28 -8.44 1.87
C ALA A 171 -38.01 -8.27 0.53
N ARG A 172 -38.91 -9.20 0.19
CA ARG A 172 -39.93 -9.03 -0.83
C ARG A 172 -41.04 -8.19 -0.22
N GLY A 173 -41.01 -6.88 -0.51
CA GLY A 173 -42.17 -6.03 -0.29
C GLY A 173 -41.89 -4.60 0.16
N CYS A 174 -41.12 -3.84 -0.61
CA CYS A 174 -41.28 -2.38 -0.71
C CYS A 174 -40.77 -1.89 -2.08
N ALA A 175 -41.45 -2.30 -3.13
CA ALA A 175 -41.48 -1.50 -4.35
C ALA A 175 -42.33 -0.27 -4.05
N GLY A 176 -41.72 0.93 -3.92
CA GLY A 176 -42.50 2.17 -3.86
C GLY A 176 -41.99 3.35 -3.05
N LEU A 177 -40.81 3.31 -2.42
CA LEU A 177 -40.25 4.51 -1.78
C LEU A 177 -38.88 4.84 -2.38
N ARG A 178 -38.89 5.73 -3.38
CA ARG A 178 -37.69 6.45 -3.80
C ARG A 178 -37.19 7.26 -2.61
N PRO A 179 -35.94 7.10 -2.14
CA PRO A 179 -35.34 8.13 -1.33
C PRO A 179 -35.14 9.35 -2.23
N ALA A 180 -35.78 10.47 -1.88
CA ALA A 180 -35.49 11.75 -2.49
C ALA A 180 -33.99 12.05 -2.29
N GLN A 181 -33.22 12.05 -3.37
CA GLN A 181 -31.89 12.63 -3.38
C GLN A 181 -32.04 14.14 -3.12
N PRO A 182 -31.48 14.72 -2.04
CA PRO A 182 -31.29 16.15 -2.00
C PRO A 182 -30.29 16.52 -3.10
N ALA A 183 -30.68 17.46 -3.96
CA ALA A 183 -29.87 17.96 -5.06
C ALA A 183 -28.54 18.50 -4.51
N ARG A 184 -27.43 17.82 -4.83
CA ARG A 184 -26.09 18.38 -4.63
C ARG A 184 -25.90 19.50 -5.65
N ARG A 185 -26.00 20.77 -5.20
CA ARG A 185 -25.49 21.93 -5.94
C ARG A 185 -24.00 21.68 -6.24
N ARG A 186 -23.63 21.74 -7.52
CA ARG A 186 -22.22 21.80 -7.94
C ARG A 186 -21.60 23.11 -7.45
N PRO A 187 -20.39 23.10 -6.85
CA PRO A 187 -19.64 24.34 -6.65
C PRO A 187 -19.29 24.95 -8.01
N ARG A 188 -19.48 26.26 -8.16
CA ARG A 188 -19.03 27.01 -9.34
C ARG A 188 -17.52 27.29 -9.21
N PRO A 189 -16.78 27.42 -10.32
CA PRO A 189 -15.38 27.81 -10.30
C PRO A 189 -15.31 29.28 -9.87
N GLY A 190 -14.82 29.55 -8.66
CA GLY A 190 -14.73 30.89 -8.09
C GLY A 190 -14.16 30.93 -6.67
N ASP A 191 -14.25 29.85 -5.90
CA ASP A 191 -13.81 29.83 -4.49
C ASP A 191 -12.34 29.40 -4.30
N LEU A 192 -11.43 29.90 -5.15
CA LEU A 192 -9.99 29.86 -4.89
C LEU A 192 -9.54 31.27 -4.49
N SER A 193 -9.61 31.57 -3.19
CA SER A 193 -8.85 32.67 -2.61
C SER A 193 -7.59 32.09 -1.97
N GLY A 194 -6.45 32.26 -2.63
CA GLY A 194 -5.15 32.07 -2.02
C GLY A 194 -4.80 33.27 -1.11
N PRO A 195 -3.62 33.21 -0.48
CA PRO A 195 -2.76 34.39 -0.57
C PRO A 195 -1.37 34.03 -1.08
N ALA A 196 -1.01 34.59 -2.25
CA ALA A 196 0.31 35.16 -2.45
C ALA A 196 0.36 36.43 -1.57
N GLY A 197 1.42 36.80 -0.86
CA GLY A 197 2.82 36.45 -0.88
C GLY A 197 3.57 37.74 -0.53
N LEU A 198 4.59 37.69 0.33
CA LEU A 198 5.66 38.70 0.34
C LEU A 198 6.87 38.16 1.11
N LEU A 199 7.95 37.99 0.33
CA LEU A 199 9.37 37.95 0.70
C LEU A 199 9.73 39.15 1.64
N SER A 200 10.80 39.17 2.44
CA SER A 200 12.17 38.72 2.20
C SER A 200 13.01 38.69 3.49
N ASP A 201 13.95 37.74 3.53
CA ASP A 201 15.37 37.91 3.90
C ASP A 201 15.78 38.35 5.33
N ARG A 202 16.34 37.40 6.10
CA ARG A 202 17.57 37.68 6.88
C ARG A 202 18.31 36.40 7.24
N ALA A 203 19.51 36.28 6.70
CA ALA A 203 20.56 35.37 7.13
C ALA A 203 20.86 35.52 8.63
N ALA A 204 20.87 34.39 9.34
CA ALA A 204 21.57 34.21 10.61
C ALA A 204 21.92 32.72 10.74
N GLY A 205 23.09 32.35 10.22
CA GLY A 205 23.67 31.04 10.46
C GLY A 205 24.10 30.91 11.91
N GLN A 206 23.62 29.89 12.60
CA GLN A 206 24.21 29.37 13.83
C GLN A 206 23.93 27.87 13.91
N THR A 207 24.93 27.04 13.65
CA THR A 207 25.36 25.93 14.52
C THR A 207 26.75 25.50 14.07
N GLY A 208 27.76 25.84 14.87
CA GLY A 208 29.15 25.50 14.63
C GLY A 208 29.95 25.67 15.93
N ALA A 209 29.54 24.97 16.99
CA ALA A 209 30.32 24.87 18.21
C ALA A 209 31.58 24.04 17.91
N ARG A 210 32.72 24.72 17.82
CA ARG A 210 34.06 24.11 17.86
C ARG A 210 34.41 23.80 19.32
N PRO A 211 35.01 22.64 19.63
CA PRO A 211 35.64 22.43 20.92
C PRO A 211 36.93 23.26 21.00
N ARG A 212 37.10 23.95 22.13
CA ARG A 212 38.27 24.74 22.49
C ARG A 212 39.35 23.77 22.98
N ALA A 213 40.51 23.78 22.34
CA ALA A 213 41.70 23.11 22.82
C ALA A 213 42.29 23.93 23.97
N ASP A 214 42.36 23.33 25.16
CA ASP A 214 43.14 23.87 26.26
C ASP A 214 44.63 23.57 25.99
N HIS A 215 45.38 24.64 25.78
CA HIS A 215 46.83 24.65 25.92
C HIS A 215 47.13 25.18 27.33
N GLU A 216 47.34 24.27 28.28
CA GLU A 216 48.18 24.54 29.45
C GLU A 216 49.44 23.68 29.33
N ARG A 217 50.55 24.31 28.94
CA ARG A 217 51.90 23.84 29.24
C ARG A 217 52.84 25.02 29.44
N SER A 218 53.23 25.19 30.69
CA SER A 218 54.45 25.82 31.21
C SER A 218 54.39 25.56 32.71
N LEU A 219 55.32 24.93 33.42
CA LEU A 219 56.79 24.75 33.33
C LEU A 219 57.16 23.68 34.40
N PRO A 220 58.42 23.23 34.62
CA PRO A 220 59.71 23.78 34.18
C PRO A 220 60.50 22.96 33.16
#